data_AF-I3TDN2-F1
#
_entry.id   AF-I3TDN2-F1
#
_cell.length_a   1.000
_cell.length_b   1.000
_cell.length_c   1.000
_cell.angle_alpha   90.00
_cell.angle_beta   90.00
_cell.angle_gamma   90.00
#
_symmetry.space_group_name_H-M   'P 1'
#
loop_
_entity.id
_entity.type
_entity.pdbx_description
1 polymer ?
#
loop_
_entity_poly.entity_id
_entity_poly.type
_entity_poly.pdbx_seq_one_letter_code
_entity_poly.pdbx_strand_id
1 'polypeptide(L)'
;MRSSMVRPVAAVLAILVLAAEVVWAASPDYLAQVEEIATKLKSLSQAGMNTSMVEEYVNNALSLINKGNLTPEEAAWVEGNLTLAREELSSLESSYSSFVTWRYITLAGTVVGFASIPIAVYFLLPRAWAYLWFKTRKKWLVRRRYKR
;
A
#
# COMPACT_ATOMS: atom_id res chain seq x y z
N MET A 1 -41.71 40.65 -43.43
CA MET A 1 -41.67 39.29 -42.84
C MET A 1 -40.22 38.84 -42.68
N ARG A 2 -39.56 39.22 -41.58
CA ARG A 2 -38.19 38.81 -41.19
C ARG A 2 -38.07 38.95 -39.67
N SER A 3 -38.70 38.08 -38.89
CA SER A 3 -38.56 38.14 -37.42
C SER A 3 -38.67 36.81 -36.67
N SER A 4 -38.89 35.67 -37.33
CA SER A 4 -39.07 34.38 -36.64
C SER A 4 -37.80 33.52 -36.52
N MET A 5 -36.75 33.77 -37.30
CA MET A 5 -35.53 32.91 -37.33
C MET A 5 -34.38 33.36 -36.42
N VAL A 6 -34.44 34.56 -35.84
CA VAL A 6 -33.32 35.09 -35.01
C VAL A 6 -33.32 34.49 -33.59
N ARG A 7 -34.50 34.09 -33.10
CA ARG A 7 -34.70 33.55 -31.75
C ARG A 7 -34.04 32.17 -31.49
N PRO A 8 -34.13 31.17 -32.38
CA PRO A 8 -33.51 29.86 -32.13
C PRO A 8 -31.98 29.92 -32.20
N VAL A 9 -31.41 30.73 -33.10
CA VAL A 9 -29.95 30.85 -33.25
C VAL A 9 -29.31 31.50 -32.02
N ALA A 10 -29.95 32.53 -31.46
CA ALA A 10 -29.50 33.17 -30.24
C ALA A 10 -29.54 32.23 -29.02
N ALA A 11 -30.57 31.35 -28.94
CA ALA A 11 -30.68 30.37 -27.87
C ALA A 11 -29.59 29.28 -27.95
N VAL A 12 -29.28 28.80 -29.14
CA VAL A 12 -28.19 27.81 -29.35
C VAL A 12 -26.82 28.40 -29.03
N LEU A 13 -26.57 29.66 -29.42
CA LEU A 13 -25.35 30.37 -29.08
C LEU A 13 -25.22 30.60 -27.56
N ALA A 14 -26.30 30.96 -26.88
CA ALA A 14 -26.29 31.14 -25.43
C ALA A 14 -25.99 29.83 -24.68
N ILE A 15 -26.52 28.69 -25.15
CA ILE A 15 -26.23 27.37 -24.58
C ILE A 15 -24.75 26.99 -24.83
N LEU A 16 -24.21 27.28 -26.01
CA LEU A 16 -22.80 27.03 -26.32
C LEU A 16 -21.84 27.91 -25.49
N VAL A 17 -22.20 29.18 -25.25
CA VAL A 17 -21.41 30.10 -24.42
C VAL A 17 -21.46 29.68 -22.95
N LEU A 18 -22.63 29.30 -22.43
CA LEU A 18 -22.76 28.77 -21.06
C LEU A 18 -22.01 27.43 -20.89
N ALA A 19 -22.05 26.55 -21.90
CA ALA A 19 -21.28 25.31 -21.89
C ALA A 19 -19.77 25.59 -21.92
N ALA A 20 -19.32 26.60 -22.67
CA ALA A 20 -17.93 27.03 -22.67
C ALA A 20 -17.51 27.63 -21.31
N GLU A 21 -18.35 28.45 -20.67
CA GLU A 21 -18.04 29.04 -19.35
C GLU A 21 -17.99 27.99 -18.24
N VAL A 22 -18.84 26.96 -18.28
CA VAL A 22 -18.78 25.81 -17.34
C VAL A 22 -17.48 25.01 -17.51
N VAL A 23 -17.00 24.87 -18.74
CA VAL A 23 -15.73 24.16 -19.05
C VAL A 23 -14.51 24.94 -18.57
N TRP A 24 -14.55 26.28 -18.59
CA TRP A 24 -13.45 27.13 -18.10
C TRP A 24 -13.45 27.32 -16.57
N ALA A 25 -14.62 27.28 -15.92
CA ALA A 25 -14.73 27.36 -14.46
C ALA A 25 -14.27 26.09 -13.71
N ALA A 26 -14.03 24.99 -14.45
CA ALA A 26 -13.61 23.70 -13.91
C ALA A 26 -12.18 23.33 -14.33
N SER A 27 -11.26 24.29 -14.40
CA SER A 27 -9.84 23.93 -14.50
C SER A 27 -9.46 23.12 -13.25
N PRO A 28 -9.08 21.84 -13.37
CA PRO A 28 -8.77 21.04 -12.20
C PRO A 28 -7.53 21.61 -11.51
N ASP A 29 -7.62 21.86 -10.21
CA ASP A 29 -6.43 22.23 -9.42
C ASP A 29 -5.58 20.98 -9.21
N TYR A 30 -4.76 20.65 -10.21
CA TYR A 30 -3.91 19.46 -10.19
C TYR A 30 -2.91 19.50 -9.04
N LEU A 31 -2.47 20.69 -8.60
CA LEU A 31 -1.51 20.83 -7.50
C LEU A 31 -2.16 20.46 -6.16
N ALA A 32 -3.39 20.93 -5.91
CA ALA A 32 -4.14 20.54 -4.72
C ALA A 32 -4.39 19.02 -4.67
N GLN A 33 -4.68 18.40 -5.82
CA GLN A 33 -4.87 16.95 -5.91
C GLN A 33 -3.58 16.18 -5.61
N VAL A 34 -2.44 16.64 -6.12
CA VAL A 34 -1.13 16.06 -5.82
C VAL A 34 -0.78 16.21 -4.35
N GLU A 35 -1.05 17.37 -3.75
CA GLU A 35 -0.81 17.60 -2.32
C GLU A 35 -1.64 16.64 -1.44
N GLU A 36 -2.93 16.46 -1.76
CA GLU A 36 -3.78 15.50 -1.06
C GLU A 36 -3.19 14.08 -1.12
N ILE A 37 -2.82 13.61 -2.31
CA ILE A 37 -2.21 12.29 -2.49
C ILE A 37 -0.90 12.20 -1.70
N ALA A 38 -0.05 13.22 -1.76
CA ALA A 38 1.24 13.24 -1.08
C ALA A 38 1.12 13.15 0.45
N THR A 39 0.12 13.82 1.05
CA THR A 39 -0.12 13.74 2.50
C THR A 39 -0.47 12.32 2.95
N LYS A 40 -1.35 11.64 2.23
CA LYS A 40 -1.76 10.25 2.49
C LYS A 40 -0.61 9.28 2.25
N LEU A 41 0.09 9.44 1.12
CA LEU A 41 1.24 8.66 0.73
C LEU A 41 2.34 8.66 1.81
N LYS A 42 2.62 9.83 2.39
CA LYS A 42 3.60 9.99 3.48
C LYS A 42 3.24 9.11 4.68
N SER A 43 1.97 9.03 5.06
CA SER A 43 1.52 8.23 6.19
C SER A 43 1.70 6.72 5.95
N LEU A 44 1.42 6.26 4.74
CA LEU A 44 1.56 4.86 4.33
C LEU A 44 3.03 4.45 4.21
N SER A 45 3.85 5.33 3.62
CA SER A 45 5.30 5.14 3.51
C SER A 45 5.96 5.07 4.89
N GLN A 46 5.58 5.95 5.83
CA GLN A 46 6.06 5.89 7.23
C GLN A 46 5.65 4.60 7.95
N ALA A 47 4.53 3.99 7.58
CA ALA A 47 4.14 2.68 8.08
C ALA A 47 4.98 1.53 7.48
N GLY A 48 5.78 1.80 6.46
CA GLY A 48 6.61 0.82 5.75
C GLY A 48 5.86 0.06 4.66
N MET A 49 4.74 0.61 4.18
CA MET A 49 4.05 0.04 3.01
C MET A 49 4.78 0.41 1.73
N ASN A 50 4.68 -0.46 0.72
CA ASN A 50 5.24 -0.18 -0.60
C ASN A 50 4.38 0.87 -1.32
N THR A 51 4.94 2.06 -1.53
CA THR A 51 4.27 3.20 -2.17
C THR A 51 4.79 3.51 -3.58
N SER A 52 5.70 2.70 -4.12
CA SER A 52 6.43 3.03 -5.35
C SER A 52 5.54 3.27 -6.57
N MET A 53 4.44 2.51 -6.72
CA MET A 53 3.51 2.69 -7.84
C MET A 53 2.79 4.04 -7.78
N VAL A 54 2.33 4.45 -6.59
CA VAL A 54 1.66 5.75 -6.41
C VAL A 54 2.65 6.89 -6.65
N GLU A 55 3.88 6.76 -6.17
CA GLU A 55 4.96 7.72 -6.43
C GLU A 55 5.25 7.87 -7.93
N GLU A 56 5.26 6.77 -8.67
CA GLU A 56 5.45 6.78 -10.12
C GLU A 56 4.35 7.57 -10.84
N TYR A 57 3.08 7.27 -10.54
CA TYR A 57 1.95 7.99 -11.15
C TYR A 57 1.94 9.49 -10.81
N VAL A 58 2.26 9.84 -9.56
CA VAL A 58 2.34 11.25 -9.14
C VAL A 58 3.51 11.96 -9.81
N ASN A 59 4.68 11.34 -9.88
CA ASN A 59 5.86 11.91 -10.55
C ASN A 59 5.61 12.13 -12.05
N ASN A 60 4.96 11.16 -12.68
CA ASN A 60 4.51 11.25 -14.07
C ASN A 60 3.60 12.47 -14.27
N ALA A 61 2.56 12.61 -13.46
CA ALA A 61 1.66 13.77 -13.50
C ALA A 61 2.40 15.11 -13.27
N LEU A 62 3.23 15.19 -12.24
CA LEU A 62 4.03 16.38 -11.92
C LEU A 62 4.98 16.79 -13.04
N SER A 63 5.55 15.82 -13.76
CA SER A 63 6.47 16.09 -14.87
C SER A 63 5.82 16.87 -16.01
N LEU A 64 4.50 16.70 -16.21
CA LEU A 64 3.74 17.45 -17.21
C LEU A 64 3.18 18.75 -16.65
N ILE A 65 2.67 18.74 -15.41
CA ILE A 65 2.15 19.95 -14.75
C ILE A 65 3.25 21.03 -14.67
N ASN A 66 4.49 20.66 -14.33
CA ASN A 66 5.60 21.59 -14.24
C ASN A 66 6.03 22.21 -15.58
N LYS A 67 5.58 21.68 -16.73
CA LYS A 67 5.82 22.28 -18.05
C LYS A 67 4.94 23.52 -18.31
N GLY A 68 3.88 23.72 -17.50
CA GLY A 68 3.04 24.92 -17.49
C GLY A 68 2.03 25.05 -18.64
N ASN A 69 2.38 24.66 -19.87
CA ASN A 69 1.47 24.65 -21.02
C ASN A 69 1.09 23.22 -21.41
N LEU A 70 0.03 22.72 -20.78
CA LEU A 70 -0.53 21.40 -21.08
C LEU A 70 -1.39 21.46 -22.34
N THR A 71 -1.12 20.57 -23.29
CA THR A 71 -2.08 20.26 -24.36
C THR A 71 -3.31 19.53 -23.79
N PRO A 72 -4.47 19.54 -24.48
CA PRO A 72 -5.65 18.80 -24.03
C PRO A 72 -5.40 17.30 -23.80
N GLU A 73 -4.53 16.70 -24.61
CA GLU A 73 -4.12 15.30 -24.47
C GLU A 73 -3.25 15.08 -23.22
N GLU A 74 -2.31 15.98 -22.94
CA GLU A 74 -1.48 15.92 -21.73
C GLU A 74 -2.30 16.17 -20.46
N ALA A 75 -3.29 17.05 -20.50
CA ALA A 75 -4.20 17.30 -19.39
C ALA A 75 -5.02 16.04 -19.04
N ALA A 76 -5.56 15.35 -20.06
CA ALA A 76 -6.25 14.08 -19.89
C ALA A 76 -5.31 12.98 -19.35
N TRP A 77 -4.05 12.98 -19.78
CA TRP A 77 -3.04 12.04 -19.28
C TRP A 77 -2.64 12.31 -17.82
N VAL A 78 -2.52 13.57 -17.41
CA VAL A 78 -2.31 13.98 -16.01
C VAL A 78 -3.47 13.50 -15.15
N GLU A 79 -4.70 13.76 -15.59
CA GLU A 79 -5.91 13.33 -14.88
C GLU A 79 -5.99 11.81 -14.76
N GLY A 80 -5.65 11.08 -15.82
CA GLY A 80 -5.55 9.62 -15.80
C GLY A 80 -4.55 9.11 -14.77
N ASN A 81 -3.33 9.67 -14.71
CA ASN A 81 -2.34 9.28 -13.72
C ASN A 81 -2.76 9.60 -12.29
N LEU A 82 -3.35 10.77 -12.04
CA LEU A 82 -3.85 11.12 -10.70
C LEU A 82 -5.00 10.21 -10.28
N THR A 83 -5.82 9.76 -11.22
CA THR A 83 -6.88 8.78 -10.97
C THR A 83 -6.30 7.42 -10.60
N LEU A 84 -5.34 6.90 -11.37
CA LEU A 84 -4.63 5.66 -11.05
C LEU A 84 -3.91 5.74 -9.70
N ALA A 85 -3.28 6.87 -9.41
CA ALA A 85 -2.65 7.12 -8.12
C ALA A 85 -3.65 7.02 -6.97
N ARG A 86 -4.86 7.58 -7.13
CA ARG A 86 -5.93 7.49 -6.13
C ARG A 86 -6.49 6.09 -5.95
N GLU A 87 -6.68 5.35 -7.04
CA GLU A 87 -7.16 3.97 -6.99
C GLU A 87 -6.17 3.09 -6.22
N GLU A 88 -4.89 3.20 -6.56
CA GLU A 88 -3.83 2.45 -5.89
C GLU A 88 -3.68 2.89 -4.43
N LEU A 89 -3.77 4.20 -4.15
CA LEU A 89 -3.77 4.72 -2.79
C LEU A 89 -4.95 4.17 -1.97
N SER A 90 -6.15 4.14 -2.54
CA SER A 90 -7.34 3.55 -1.88
C SER A 90 -7.17 2.06 -1.63
N SER A 91 -6.54 1.33 -2.55
CA SER A 91 -6.19 -0.08 -2.38
C SER A 91 -5.23 -0.28 -1.21
N LEU A 92 -4.17 0.55 -1.13
CA LEU A 92 -3.21 0.55 -0.03
C LEU A 92 -3.88 0.91 1.31
N GLU A 93 -4.71 1.95 1.35
CA GLU A 93 -5.45 2.36 2.55
C GLU A 93 -6.37 1.23 3.05
N SER A 94 -7.05 0.52 2.14
CA SER A 94 -7.88 -0.63 2.51
C SER A 94 -7.07 -1.77 3.13
N SER A 95 -5.82 -1.94 2.67
CA SER A 95 -4.90 -2.97 3.15
C SER A 95 -4.12 -2.55 4.40
N TYR A 96 -4.10 -1.26 4.73
CA TYR A 96 -3.30 -0.68 5.81
C TYR A 96 -3.55 -1.36 7.17
N SER A 97 -4.82 -1.52 7.55
CA SER A 97 -5.18 -2.11 8.83
C SER A 97 -4.68 -3.57 8.94
N SER A 98 -4.85 -4.35 7.89
CA SER A 98 -4.37 -5.74 7.82
C SER A 98 -2.85 -5.80 7.90
N PHE A 99 -2.17 -4.94 7.15
CA PHE A 99 -0.71 -4.85 7.14
C PHE A 99 -0.14 -4.53 8.52
N VAL A 100 -0.67 -3.50 9.18
CA VAL A 100 -0.25 -3.08 10.53
C VAL A 100 -0.51 -4.20 11.55
N THR A 101 -1.67 -4.83 11.48
CA THR A 101 -2.04 -5.95 12.37
C THR A 101 -1.06 -7.11 12.22
N TRP A 102 -0.77 -7.54 10.99
CA TRP A 102 0.20 -8.61 10.73
C TRP A 102 1.61 -8.25 11.17
N ARG A 103 2.01 -6.98 11.02
CA ARG A 103 3.31 -6.50 11.52
C ARG A 103 3.40 -6.63 13.03
N TYR A 104 2.36 -6.24 13.76
CA TYR A 104 2.36 -6.39 15.23
C TYR A 104 2.28 -7.84 15.67
N ILE A 105 1.51 -8.69 14.98
CA ILE A 105 1.44 -10.13 15.27
C ILE A 105 2.81 -10.79 15.09
N THR A 106 3.51 -10.50 13.98
CA THR A 106 4.83 -11.08 13.71
C THR A 106 5.88 -10.59 14.70
N LEU A 107 5.88 -9.30 15.05
CA LEU A 107 6.74 -8.75 16.10
C LEU A 107 6.47 -9.40 17.46
N ALA A 108 5.20 -9.43 17.89
CA ALA A 108 4.81 -10.05 19.16
C ALA A 108 5.17 -11.54 19.19
N GLY A 109 4.87 -12.27 18.12
CA GLY A 109 5.22 -13.68 17.99
C GLY A 109 6.73 -13.92 18.07
N THR A 110 7.53 -13.06 17.45
CA THR A 110 9.00 -13.14 17.52
C THR A 110 9.50 -12.90 18.95
N VAL A 111 9.01 -11.86 19.62
CA VAL A 111 9.38 -11.54 21.01
C VAL A 111 8.99 -12.66 21.97
N VAL A 112 7.75 -13.16 21.87
CA VAL A 112 7.25 -14.27 22.68
C VAL A 112 8.06 -15.54 22.40
N GLY A 113 8.39 -15.80 21.13
CA GLY A 113 9.24 -16.91 20.72
C GLY A 113 10.59 -16.88 21.44
N PHE A 114 11.31 -15.75 21.38
CA PHE A 114 12.58 -15.60 22.08
C PHE A 114 12.44 -15.67 23.60
N ALA A 115 11.42 -15.05 24.18
CA ALA A 115 11.15 -15.10 25.61
C ALA A 115 10.83 -16.52 26.11
N SER A 116 10.30 -17.38 25.23
CA SER A 116 10.00 -18.78 25.55
C SER A 116 11.23 -19.68 25.57
N ILE A 117 12.35 -19.28 24.95
CA ILE A 117 13.56 -20.11 24.84
C ILE A 117 14.10 -20.54 26.21
N PRO A 118 14.32 -19.65 27.20
CA PRO A 118 14.84 -20.07 28.50
C PRO A 118 13.92 -21.06 29.21
N ILE A 119 12.60 -20.86 29.12
CA ILE A 119 11.59 -21.73 29.71
C ILE A 119 11.62 -23.10 29.01
N ALA A 120 11.59 -23.10 27.68
CA ALA A 120 11.65 -24.31 26.88
C ALA A 120 12.94 -25.11 27.15
N VAL A 121 14.09 -24.45 27.21
CA VAL A 121 15.39 -25.06 27.55
C VAL A 121 15.36 -25.65 28.96
N TYR A 122 14.86 -24.90 29.95
CA TYR A 122 14.79 -25.38 31.33
C TYR A 122 13.94 -26.67 31.46
N PHE A 123 12.83 -26.79 30.72
CA PHE A 123 11.95 -27.96 30.80
C PHE A 123 12.34 -29.11 29.85
N LEU A 124 12.76 -28.81 28.62
CA LEU A 124 13.02 -29.82 27.59
C LEU A 124 14.41 -30.43 27.72
N LEU A 125 15.43 -29.63 28.06
CA LEU A 125 16.82 -30.10 28.06
C LEU A 125 17.06 -31.20 29.11
N PRO A 126 16.57 -31.10 30.36
CA PRO A 126 16.72 -32.19 31.34
C PRO A 126 16.07 -33.50 30.87
N ARG A 127 14.88 -33.41 30.25
CA ARG A 127 14.15 -34.58 29.74
C ARG A 127 14.87 -35.22 28.55
N ALA A 128 15.31 -34.39 27.60
CA ALA A 128 16.08 -34.85 26.44
C ALA A 128 17.40 -35.51 26.88
N TRP A 129 18.10 -34.90 27.84
CA TRP A 129 19.33 -35.45 28.39
C TRP A 129 19.10 -36.80 29.07
N ALA A 130 18.07 -36.91 29.93
CA ALA A 130 17.73 -38.17 30.59
C ALA A 130 17.40 -39.27 29.56
N TYR A 131 16.61 -38.96 28.54
CA TYR A 131 16.29 -39.88 27.46
C TYR A 131 17.55 -40.37 26.72
N LEU A 132 18.43 -39.45 26.33
CA LEU A 132 19.71 -39.78 25.70
C LEU A 132 20.59 -40.65 26.60
N TRP A 133 20.68 -40.32 27.89
CA TRP A 133 21.44 -41.08 28.88
C TRP A 133 20.95 -42.51 29.02
N PHE A 134 19.63 -42.73 29.13
CA PHE A 134 19.07 -44.07 29.19
C PHE A 134 19.32 -44.86 27.91
N LYS A 135 19.21 -44.22 26.74
CA LYS A 135 19.45 -44.87 25.44
C LYS A 135 20.91 -45.30 25.29
N THR A 136 21.87 -44.49 25.71
CA THR A 136 23.31 -44.81 25.62
C THR A 136 23.72 -45.86 26.65
N ARG A 137 23.21 -45.80 27.89
CA ARG A 137 23.54 -46.76 28.96
C ARG A 137 23.02 -48.18 28.72
N LYS A 138 21.92 -48.39 27.98
CA LYS A 138 21.41 -49.73 27.66
C LYS A 138 22.41 -50.61 26.90
N LYS A 139 23.42 -50.03 26.24
CA LYS A 139 24.48 -50.78 25.54
C LYS A 139 25.60 -51.30 26.46
N TRP A 140 25.61 -50.91 27.73
CA TRP A 140 26.64 -51.28 28.72
C TRP A 140 26.25 -52.44 29.63
N LEU A 141 25.33 -53.31 29.20
CA LEU A 141 25.03 -54.55 29.94
C LEU A 141 26.24 -55.47 29.86
N VAL A 142 27.04 -55.45 30.93
CA VAL A 142 28.21 -56.30 31.12
C VAL A 142 27.79 -57.76 30.99
N ARG A 143 28.31 -58.43 29.96
CA ARG A 143 28.18 -59.87 29.76
C ARG A 143 28.79 -60.56 30.99
N ARG A 144 27.95 -61.09 31.89
CA ARG A 144 28.44 -61.88 33.03
C ARG A 144 29.19 -63.09 32.47
N ARG A 145 30.51 -63.16 32.66
CA ARG A 145 31.27 -64.38 32.40
C ARG A 145 30.87 -65.41 33.44
N TYR A 146 30.23 -66.49 32.99
CA TYR A 146 30.06 -67.68 33.81
C TYR A 146 31.45 -68.32 33.98
N LYS A 147 31.98 -68.33 35.21
CA LYS A 147 33.17 -69.13 35.55
C LYS A 147 32.69 -70.59 35.65
N ARG A 148 33.13 -71.43 34.72
CA ARG A 148 33.18 -72.88 34.90
C ARG A 148 34.50 -73.23 35.57
#